data_AF-A0A1I3ZVP5-F1
#
_entry.id   AF-A0A1I3ZVP5-F1
#
_cell.length_a   1.000
_cell.length_b   1.000
_cell.length_c   1.000
_cell.angle_alpha   90.00
_cell.angle_beta   90.00
_cell.angle_gamma   90.00
#
_symmetry.space_group_name_H-M   'P 1'
#
loop_
_entity.id
_entity.type
_entity.pdbx_description
1 polymer ?
#
loop_
_entity_poly.entity_id
_entity_poly.type
_entity_poly.pdbx_seq_one_letter_code
_entity_poly.pdbx_strand_id
1 'polypeptide(L)' 'MTAPPSAKPSSPCTKVCVLDARTGLCEGCGRTRDEIGLWGSLPEPRRQAIMATLPERLARAYPGRGALTR' A
#
# COMPACT_ATOMS: atom_id res chain seq x y z
N MET A 1 -4.22 24.38 13.35
CA MET A 1 -5.09 23.63 12.41
C MET A 1 -5.01 22.17 12.79
N THR A 2 -6.03 21.70 13.50
CA THR A 2 -6.06 20.42 14.21
C THR A 2 -6.36 19.27 13.25
N ALA A 3 -5.45 18.30 13.14
CA ALA A 3 -5.74 17.04 12.48
C ALA A 3 -6.61 16.17 13.42
N PRO A 4 -7.70 15.54 12.93
CA PRO A 4 -8.59 14.71 13.75
C PRO A 4 -7.90 13.44 14.28
N PRO A 5 -8.39 12.83 15.38
CA PRO A 5 -7.74 11.69 16.03
C PRO A 5 -7.92 10.39 15.23
N SER A 6 -6.79 9.86 14.76
CA SER A 6 -6.45 8.43 14.65
C SER A 6 -7.58 7.44 14.29
N ALA A 7 -8.14 7.56 13.09
CA ALA A 7 -8.44 6.33 12.33
C ALA A 7 -7.09 5.63 12.09
N LYS A 8 -7.03 4.29 12.24
CA LYS A 8 -5.80 3.45 12.13
C LYS A 8 -4.81 4.09 11.15
N PRO A 9 -3.51 4.27 11.52
CA PRO A 9 -2.56 5.03 10.71
C PRO A 9 -2.74 4.63 9.25
N SER A 10 -3.18 5.56 8.37
CA SER A 10 -3.57 5.30 6.98
C SER A 10 -2.45 4.55 6.27
N SER A 11 -2.51 3.23 6.37
CA SER A 11 -1.40 2.34 6.08
C SER A 11 -2.02 1.04 5.59
N PRO A 12 -1.90 0.74 4.29
CA PRO A 12 -2.42 -0.47 3.67
C PRO A 12 -1.56 -1.71 4.01
N CYS A 13 -0.78 -1.64 5.10
CA CYS A 13 0.18 -2.67 5.46
C CYS A 13 -0.52 -3.89 6.07
N THR A 14 -0.39 -5.03 5.41
CA THR A 14 -0.88 -6.33 5.88
C THR A 14 0.13 -7.07 6.76
N LYS A 15 1.19 -6.38 7.22
CA LYS A 15 2.38 -6.95 7.90
C LYS A 15 3.18 -7.95 7.05
N VAL A 16 2.85 -8.08 5.78
CA VAL A 16 3.64 -8.80 4.78
C VAL A 16 4.51 -7.80 4.03
N CYS A 17 5.83 -7.90 4.17
CA CYS A 17 6.79 -7.04 3.51
C CYS A 17 7.68 -7.84 2.55
N VAL A 18 7.08 -8.32 1.47
CA VAL A 18 7.81 -9.00 0.39
C VAL A 18 7.74 -8.13 -0.84
N LEU A 19 8.88 -7.62 -1.29
CA LEU A 19 9.01 -6.79 -2.49
C LEU A 19 9.34 -7.70 -3.67
N ASP A 20 8.44 -7.79 -4.64
CA ASP A 20 8.68 -8.54 -5.87
C ASP A 20 9.60 -7.71 -6.78
N ALA A 21 10.75 -8.26 -7.14
CA ALA A 21 11.72 -7.61 -8.02
C ALA A 21 11.23 -7.50 -9.48
N ARG A 22 10.27 -8.34 -9.92
CA ARG A 22 9.68 -8.31 -11.26
C ARG A 22 8.67 -7.18 -11.41
N THR A 23 7.81 -6.99 -10.41
CA THR A 23 6.75 -5.98 -10.46
C THR A 23 7.17 -4.66 -9.79
N GLY A 24 8.19 -4.69 -8.93
CA GLY A 24 8.64 -3.55 -8.12
C GLY A 24 7.68 -3.19 -6.98
N LEU A 25 6.68 -4.04 -6.72
CA LEU A 25 5.63 -3.80 -5.74
C LEU A 25 5.73 -4.78 -4.57
N CYS A 26 5.35 -4.31 -3.38
CA CYS A 26 5.15 -5.17 -2.23
C CYS A 26 3.96 -6.10 -2.48
N GLU A 27 4.18 -7.41 -2.48
CA GLU A 27 3.14 -8.42 -2.60
C GLU A 27 2.04 -8.20 -1.55
N GLY A 28 2.43 -7.81 -0.33
CA GLY A 28 1.54 -7.56 0.79
C GLY A 28 0.53 -6.44 0.59
N CYS A 29 1.03 -5.25 0.27
CA CYS A 29 0.28 -3.99 0.28
C CYS A 29 0.23 -3.25 -1.06
N GLY A 30 0.93 -3.74 -2.09
CA GLY A 30 0.95 -3.14 -3.43
C GLY A 30 1.76 -1.85 -3.56
N ARG A 31 2.46 -1.43 -2.49
CA ARG A 31 3.32 -0.23 -2.50
C ARG A 31 4.71 -0.55 -3.03
N THR A 32 5.32 0.42 -3.70
CA THR A 32 6.73 0.38 -4.10
C THR A 32 7.66 0.58 -2.90
N ARG A 33 8.95 0.22 -3.07
CA ARG A 33 9.98 0.45 -2.04
C ARG A 33 10.13 1.93 -1.67
N ASP A 34 10.02 2.81 -2.65
CA ASP A 34 10.11 4.26 -2.48
C ASP A 34 8.91 4.81 -1.67
N GLU A 35 7.69 4.40 -2.02
CA GLU A 35 6.48 4.75 -1.28
C GLU A 35 6.54 4.25 0.18
N ILE A 36 7.13 3.08 0.43
CA ILE A 36 7.33 2.55 1.78
C ILE A 36 8.32 3.42 2.57
N GLY A 37 9.44 3.79 1.96
CA GLY A 37 10.46 4.63 2.59
C GLY A 37 9.98 6.05 2.89
N LEU A 38 9.17 6.62 2.01
CA LEU A 38 8.63 7.97 2.16
C LEU A 38 7.32 8.01 2.97
N TRP A 39 6.66 6.88 3.26
CA TRP A 39 5.30 6.83 3.80
C TRP A 39 5.12 7.68 5.07
N GLY A 40 6.09 7.63 5.98
CA GLY A 40 6.06 8.40 7.22
C GLY A 40 6.06 9.92 6.99
N SER A 41 6.69 10.38 5.91
CA SER A 41 6.80 11.78 5.52
C SER A 41 5.71 12.24 4.55
N LEU A 42 4.94 11.32 3.96
CA LEU A 42 3.86 11.69 3.04
C LEU A 42 2.69 12.34 3.78
N PRO A 43 2.08 13.40 3.22
CA PRO A 43 0.86 13.99 3.77
C PRO A 43 -0.35 13.09 3.48
N GLU A 44 -1.36 13.16 4.35
CA GLU A 44 -2.56 12.33 4.28
C GLU A 44 -3.28 12.31 2.91
N PRO A 45 -3.54 13.44 2.23
CA PRO A 45 -4.17 13.40 0.90
C PRO A 45 -3.37 12.60 -0.12
N ARG A 46 -2.02 12.60 -0.01
CA ARG A 46 -1.17 11.79 -0.89
C ARG A 46 -1.23 10.32 -0.53
N ARG A 47 -1.29 9.98 0.76
CA ARG A 47 -1.48 8.60 1.22
C ARG A 47 -2.79 8.03 0.70
N GLN A 48 -3.88 8.79 0.79
CA GLN A 48 -5.19 8.41 0.27
C GLN A 48 -5.17 8.20 -1.25
N ALA A 49 -4.56 9.12 -2.00
CA ALA A 49 -4.39 8.97 -3.45
C ALA A 49 -3.63 7.69 -3.80
N ILE A 50 -2.54 7.38 -3.10
CA ILE A 50 -1.80 6.13 -3.31
C ILE A 50 -2.68 4.94 -2.97
N MET A 51 -3.34 4.94 -1.81
CA MET A 51 -4.23 3.85 -1.37
C MET A 51 -5.34 3.54 -2.37
N ALA A 52 -5.90 4.55 -3.04
CA ALA A 52 -6.90 4.35 -4.09
C ALA A 52 -6.36 3.57 -5.30
N THR A 53 -5.06 3.67 -5.59
CA THR A 53 -4.42 2.97 -6.72
C THR A 53 -3.93 1.55 -6.39
N LEU A 54 -3.75 1.21 -5.10
CA LEU A 54 -3.16 -0.08 -4.70
C LEU A 54 -3.99 -1.30 -5.12
N PRO A 55 -5.33 -1.31 -5.02
CA PRO A 55 -6.13 -2.45 -5.47
C PRO A 55 -5.92 -2.77 -6.95
N GLU A 56 -5.89 -1.74 -7.80
CA GLU A 56 -5.68 -1.90 -9.24
C GLU A 56 -4.26 -2.40 -9.54
N ARG A 57 -3.24 -1.82 -8.87
CA ARG A 57 -1.85 -2.28 -8.98
C ARG A 57 -1.70 -3.74 -8.58
N LEU A 58 -2.33 -4.15 -7.49
CA LEU A 58 -2.31 -5.54 -7.00
C LEU A 58 -3.05 -6.48 -7.96
N ALA A 59 -4.21 -6.09 -8.49
CA ALA A 59 -4.94 -6.89 -9.46
C ALA A 59 -4.14 -7.09 -10.75
N ARG A 60 -3.43 -6.05 -11.21
CA ARG A 60 -2.60 -6.12 -12.42
C ARG A 60 -1.29 -6.88 -12.21
N ALA A 61 -0.66 -6.72 -11.05
CA ALA A 61 0.60 -7.40 -10.71
C ALA A 61 0.40 -8.85 -10.26
N TYR A 62 -0.70 -9.13 -9.56
CA TYR A 62 -1.01 -10.44 -8.98
C TYR A 62 -2.46 -10.86 -9.28
N PRO A 63 -2.80 -11.14 -10.55
CA PRO A 63 -4.16 -11.52 -10.95
C PRO A 63 -4.71 -12.77 -10.24
N GLY A 64 -3.85 -13.60 -9.62
CA GLY A 64 -4.25 -14.78 -8.83
C GLY A 64 -4.37 -14.58 -7.31
N ARG A 65 -4.03 -13.39 -6.77
CA ARG A 65 -3.93 -13.19 -5.31
C ARG A 65 -5.28 -13.14 -4.59
N GLY A 66 -6.34 -12.73 -5.30
CA GLY A 66 -7.71 -12.70 -4.76
C GLY A 66 -8.25 -14.08 -4.36
N ALA A 67 -7.58 -15.17 -4.77
CA ALA A 67 -7.95 -16.54 -4.42
C ALA A 67 -7.27 -17.08 -3.14
N LEU A 68 -6.32 -16.34 -2.55
CA LEU A 68 -5.48 -16.81 -1.43
C LEU A 68 -5.93 -16.32 -0.04
N THR A 69 -7.02 -15.55 0.08
CA THR A 69 -7.63 -15.21 1.37
C THR A 69 -8.53 -16.36 1.84
N ARG A 70 -7.93 -17.52 2.10
CA ARG A 70 -8.61 -18.67 2.73
C ARG A 70 -7.95 -19.04 4.04
#